data_AF-A0A8C3A866-F1
#
_entry.id   AF-A0A8C3A866-F1
#
_cell.length_a   1.000
_cell.length_b   1.000
_cell.length_c   1.000
_cell.angle_alpha   90.00
_cell.angle_beta   90.00
_cell.angle_gamma   90.00
#
_symmetry.space_group_name_H-M   'P 1'
#
loop_
_entity.id
_entity.type
_entity.pdbx_description
1 polymer ?
#
loop_
_entity_poly.entity_id
_entity_poly.type
_entity_poly.pdbx_seq_one_letter_code
_entity_poly.pdbx_strand_id
1 'polypeptide(L)'
;MESTPSSLTYTGRHWRYFRFTTLIKHKDGPPTYSSSFRDMYAICGSLKSRLYNIKDFVSAQAKCDMETTGGGWTVIQNRRDGSLDFNRTWQEYREGFGSPQGEHWLGNTALHALTSTGQHQLRIELEDWHQQKRHATYNNFKVASEAQR
;
A
#
# COMPACT_ATOMS: atom_id res chain seq x y z
N MET A 1 -12.09 -9.96 45.49
CA MET A 1 -11.11 -10.84 44.81
C MET A 1 -10.91 -10.27 43.43
N GLU A 2 -9.97 -9.34 43.33
CA GLU A 2 -9.63 -8.65 42.10
C GLU A 2 -8.43 -9.38 41.52
N SER A 3 -8.65 -10.21 40.51
CA SER A 3 -7.60 -10.98 39.86
C SER A 3 -6.82 -10.04 38.94
N THR A 4 -5.71 -9.52 39.43
CA THR A 4 -4.66 -8.90 38.62
C THR A 4 -4.19 -9.88 37.54
N PRO A 5 -4.19 -9.52 36.24
CA PRO A 5 -3.57 -10.34 35.22
C PRO A 5 -2.05 -10.22 35.38
N SER A 6 -1.44 -11.33 35.74
CA SER A 6 0.00 -11.50 35.87
C SER A 6 0.69 -11.40 34.50
N SER A 7 1.76 -10.61 34.49
CA SER A 7 2.95 -10.76 33.63
C SER A 7 2.75 -10.70 32.11
N LEU A 8 2.84 -9.48 31.57
CA LEU A 8 3.31 -9.22 30.21
C LEU A 8 4.78 -9.67 30.10
N THR A 9 5.02 -10.89 29.61
CA THR A 9 6.35 -11.30 29.17
C THR A 9 6.65 -10.64 27.82
N TYR A 10 7.52 -9.63 27.87
CA TYR A 10 8.15 -8.97 26.73
C TYR A 10 9.16 -9.93 26.10
N THR A 11 8.69 -11.00 25.46
CA THR A 11 9.55 -11.91 24.70
C THR A 11 9.23 -11.77 23.22
N GLY A 12 10.21 -11.26 22.46
CA GLY A 12 10.12 -11.07 21.03
C GLY A 12 9.59 -12.31 20.31
N ARG A 13 8.50 -12.09 19.57
CA ARG A 13 7.93 -12.86 18.45
C ARG A 13 6.42 -12.69 18.54
N HIS A 14 5.85 -11.63 17.96
CA HIS A 14 4.39 -11.54 17.73
C HIS A 14 4.00 -10.48 16.68
N TRP A 15 4.88 -10.23 15.68
CA TRP A 15 4.55 -9.37 14.52
C TRP A 15 3.27 -9.81 13.77
N ARG A 16 2.82 -11.05 13.98
CA ARG A 16 1.57 -11.62 13.44
C ARG A 16 0.29 -10.90 13.91
N TYR A 17 0.35 -10.15 15.01
CA TYR A 17 -0.82 -9.45 15.56
C TYR A 17 -0.89 -7.98 15.19
N PHE A 18 0.14 -7.45 14.53
CA PHE A 18 0.10 -6.09 14.02
C PHE A 18 -0.45 -6.11 12.61
N ARG A 19 -1.50 -5.31 12.38
CA ARG A 19 -1.90 -4.98 11.02
C ARG A 19 -1.07 -3.81 10.55
N PHE A 20 -0.55 -3.92 9.34
CA PHE A 20 0.33 -2.94 8.74
C PHE A 20 -0.14 -2.67 7.32
N THR A 21 -0.64 -1.46 7.09
CA THR A 21 -1.16 -1.06 5.79
C THR A 21 -0.41 0.17 5.31
N THR A 22 0.15 0.07 4.11
CA THR A 22 0.80 1.20 3.45
C THR A 22 -0.06 1.66 2.29
N LEU A 23 -0.40 2.94 2.29
CA LEU A 23 -1.24 3.59 1.32
C LEU A 23 -0.47 4.70 0.61
N ILE A 24 -0.75 4.88 -0.68
CA ILE A 24 -0.21 5.98 -1.47
C ILE A 24 -1.32 6.72 -2.21
N LYS A 25 -1.21 8.05 -2.27
CA LYS A 25 -2.18 8.92 -2.94
C LYS A 25 -1.48 10.05 -3.67
N HIS A 26 -1.95 10.36 -4.87
CA HIS A 26 -1.52 11.56 -5.60
C HIS A 26 -2.11 12.80 -4.92
N LYS A 27 -1.27 13.82 -4.64
CA LYS A 27 -1.70 14.99 -3.89
C LYS A 27 -2.72 15.86 -4.61
N ASP A 28 -2.52 16.07 -5.90
CA ASP A 28 -3.32 17.02 -6.67
C ASP A 28 -4.65 16.41 -7.16
N GLY A 29 -5.06 15.27 -6.59
CA GLY A 29 -6.18 14.48 -7.09
C GLY A 29 -5.86 13.81 -8.44
N PRO A 30 -6.83 13.18 -9.10
CA PRO A 30 -6.66 12.71 -10.47
C PRO A 30 -6.38 13.91 -11.38
N PRO A 31 -5.39 13.87 -12.29
CA PRO A 31 -5.08 14.99 -13.16
C PRO A 31 -6.32 15.37 -13.98
N THR A 32 -6.82 16.59 -13.79
CA THR A 32 -7.95 17.14 -14.53
C THR A 32 -7.50 17.62 -15.90
N TYR A 33 -7.14 16.72 -16.82
CA TYR A 33 -6.88 17.13 -18.21
C TYR A 33 -7.12 15.99 -19.22
N SER A 34 -8.04 16.25 -20.15
CA SER A 34 -8.32 15.53 -21.41
C SER A 34 -8.66 14.04 -21.34
N SER A 35 -9.73 13.66 -22.05
CA SER A 35 -10.20 12.28 -22.23
C SER A 35 -9.18 11.31 -22.83
N SER A 36 -8.05 11.78 -23.34
CA SER A 36 -6.97 10.94 -23.88
C SER A 36 -5.90 10.53 -22.85
N PHE A 37 -5.87 11.17 -21.67
CA PHE A 37 -4.89 10.90 -20.59
C PHE A 37 -5.51 10.22 -19.36
N ARG A 38 -6.77 9.76 -19.49
CA ARG A 38 -7.59 9.19 -18.40
C ARG A 38 -7.00 7.93 -17.75
N ASP A 39 -6.03 7.27 -18.39
CA ASP A 39 -5.67 5.90 -18.03
C ASP A 39 -4.28 5.76 -17.38
N MET A 40 -3.58 6.86 -17.09
CA MET A 40 -2.14 6.76 -16.79
C MET A 40 -1.73 6.90 -15.32
N TYR A 41 -2.56 7.47 -14.42
CA TYR A 41 -2.03 7.93 -13.12
C TYR A 41 -2.85 7.67 -11.86
N ALA A 42 -3.91 6.88 -11.88
CA ALA A 42 -4.56 6.49 -10.64
C ALA A 42 -5.10 5.07 -10.72
N ILE A 43 -4.39 4.12 -10.08
CA ILE A 43 -4.98 2.80 -9.78
C ILE A 43 -6.22 2.98 -8.90
N CYS A 44 -6.31 4.10 -8.17
CA CYS A 44 -7.51 4.50 -7.45
C CYS A 44 -7.98 5.90 -7.82
N GLY A 45 -8.75 6.01 -8.91
CA GLY A 45 -9.31 7.27 -9.39
C GLY A 45 -10.43 7.16 -10.44
N SER A 46 -10.80 5.97 -10.89
CA SER A 46 -11.96 5.78 -11.78
C SER A 46 -13.04 4.93 -11.10
N LEU A 47 -14.28 5.44 -11.12
CA LEU A 47 -15.51 4.72 -10.78
C LEU A 47 -15.76 3.62 -11.81
N LYS A 48 -14.99 2.53 -11.73
CA LYS A 48 -15.33 1.16 -12.13
C LYS A 48 -14.03 0.36 -12.05
N SER A 49 -14.04 -0.64 -11.18
CA SER A 49 -13.06 -1.72 -11.12
C SER A 49 -12.83 -2.31 -12.52
N ARG A 50 -11.84 -1.79 -13.24
CA ARG A 50 -11.29 -2.38 -14.46
C ARG A 50 -9.78 -2.29 -14.35
N LEU A 51 -9.14 -3.40 -14.65
CA LEU A 51 -7.71 -3.59 -14.59
C LEU A 51 -7.04 -2.61 -15.57
N TYR A 52 -6.14 -1.75 -15.10
CA TYR A 52 -5.39 -0.83 -15.97
C TYR A 52 -3.95 -1.30 -16.13
N ASN A 53 -3.49 -1.35 -17.38
CA ASN A 53 -2.08 -1.55 -17.72
C ASN A 53 -1.36 -0.22 -17.57
N ILE A 54 -0.47 -0.13 -16.58
CA ILE A 54 0.32 1.07 -16.32
C ILE A 54 1.49 1.04 -17.30
N LYS A 55 1.46 1.94 -18.30
CA LYS A 55 2.52 2.17 -19.32
C LYS A 55 3.17 0.87 -19.81
N ASP A 56 2.50 0.19 -20.74
CA ASP A 56 2.97 -0.85 -21.66
C ASP A 56 3.74 -2.07 -21.13
N PHE A 57 4.10 -2.20 -19.85
CA PHE A 57 4.75 -3.41 -19.32
C PHE A 57 4.39 -3.80 -17.88
N VAL A 58 3.56 -3.02 -17.17
CA VAL A 58 3.18 -3.34 -15.77
C VAL A 58 1.67 -3.48 -15.64
N SER A 59 1.19 -4.73 -15.68
CA SER A 59 -0.19 -5.07 -15.29
C SER A 59 -0.20 -5.35 -13.79
N ALA A 60 -0.65 -4.39 -12.99
CA ALA A 60 -0.76 -4.53 -11.54
C ALA A 60 -2.20 -4.24 -11.09
N GLN A 61 -2.78 -5.16 -10.33
CA GLN A 61 -4.06 -4.93 -9.67
C GLN A 61 -3.79 -4.37 -8.28
N ALA A 62 -4.52 -3.35 -7.84
CA ALA A 62 -4.40 -2.84 -6.47
C ALA A 62 -5.75 -2.64 -5.81
N LYS A 63 -5.71 -2.61 -4.47
CA LYS A 63 -6.87 -2.28 -3.66
C LYS A 63 -6.98 -0.77 -3.51
N CYS A 64 -8.20 -0.31 -3.72
CA CYS A 64 -8.63 1.06 -3.50
C CYS A 64 -9.18 1.23 -2.09
N ASP A 65 -8.63 2.18 -1.33
CA ASP A 65 -9.27 2.69 -0.13
C ASP A 65 -9.90 4.06 -0.43
N MET A 66 -11.23 4.06 -0.43
CA MET A 66 -12.06 5.24 -0.73
C MET A 66 -12.68 5.87 0.52
N GLU A 67 -12.33 5.38 1.72
CA GLU A 67 -12.92 5.81 2.98
C GLU A 67 -11.92 6.60 3.81
N THR A 68 -10.69 6.09 3.92
CA THR A 68 -9.64 6.68 4.77
C THR A 68 -9.32 8.10 4.32
N THR A 69 -9.53 9.09 5.20
CA THR A 69 -9.13 10.51 4.98
C THR A 69 -9.60 11.08 3.63
N GLY A 70 -10.84 10.80 3.24
CA GLY A 70 -11.43 11.29 1.98
C GLY A 70 -11.07 10.46 0.75
N GLY A 71 -10.52 9.25 0.93
CA GLY A 71 -10.37 8.25 -0.12
C GLY A 71 -9.33 8.59 -1.19
N GLY A 72 -9.33 7.80 -2.28
CA GLY A 72 -8.37 7.92 -3.38
C GLY A 72 -6.99 7.35 -3.05
N TRP A 73 -6.94 6.42 -2.09
CA TRP A 73 -5.71 5.77 -1.68
C TRP A 73 -5.55 4.45 -2.41
N THR A 74 -4.37 4.24 -3.00
CA THR A 74 -3.94 2.93 -3.47
C THR A 74 -3.21 2.23 -2.33
N VAL A 75 -3.71 1.07 -1.91
CA VAL A 75 -3.02 0.21 -0.95
C VAL A 75 -1.87 -0.48 -1.69
N ILE A 76 -0.64 -0.17 -1.30
CA ILE A 76 0.56 -0.74 -1.93
C ILE A 76 1.09 -1.96 -1.16
N GLN A 77 0.71 -2.06 0.11
CA GLN A 77 1.11 -3.14 0.97
C GLN A 77 0.06 -3.33 2.07
N ASN A 78 -0.27 -4.58 2.37
CA ASN A 78 -1.18 -4.92 3.46
C ASN A 78 -0.71 -6.17 4.22
N ARG A 79 -0.58 -6.08 5.55
CA ARG A 79 -0.43 -7.20 6.51
C ARG A 79 -1.61 -7.17 7.45
N ARG A 80 -2.22 -8.31 7.73
CA ARG A 80 -3.38 -8.42 8.64
C ARG A 80 -3.43 -9.70 9.46
N ASP A 81 -2.95 -10.81 8.92
CA ASP A 81 -3.17 -12.16 9.46
C ASP A 81 -1.92 -13.05 9.35
N GLY A 82 -0.88 -12.59 8.64
CA GLY A 82 0.34 -13.35 8.40
C GLY A 82 0.16 -14.54 7.45
N SER A 83 -0.90 -14.57 6.65
CA SER A 83 -1.16 -15.67 5.69
C SER A 83 -0.14 -15.69 4.54
N LEU A 84 0.55 -14.58 4.28
CA LEU A 84 1.50 -14.44 3.20
C LEU A 84 2.92 -14.20 3.74
N ASP A 85 3.87 -14.97 3.22
CA ASP A 85 5.29 -14.73 3.51
C ASP A 85 5.79 -13.48 2.75
N PHE A 86 6.53 -12.63 3.45
CA PHE A 86 7.18 -11.43 2.92
C PHE A 86 8.71 -11.59 2.87
N ASN A 87 9.26 -12.73 3.30
CA ASN A 87 10.65 -13.08 3.04
C ASN A 87 10.79 -13.56 1.59
N ARG A 88 10.82 -12.62 0.65
CA ARG A 88 10.78 -12.86 -0.79
C ARG A 88 12.06 -12.42 -1.49
N THR A 89 12.29 -12.98 -2.67
CA THR A 89 13.38 -12.59 -3.55
C THR A 89 13.19 -11.18 -4.10
N TRP A 90 14.26 -10.57 -4.59
CA TRP A 90 14.17 -9.28 -5.27
C TRP A 90 13.20 -9.31 -6.46
N GLN A 91 13.23 -10.38 -7.24
CA GLN A 91 12.35 -10.52 -8.41
C GLN A 91 10.87 -10.49 -7.99
N GLU A 92 10.51 -11.21 -6.94
CA GLU A 92 9.14 -11.17 -6.39
C GLU A 92 8.78 -9.78 -5.86
N TYR A 93 9.70 -9.07 -5.19
CA TYR A 93 9.45 -7.68 -4.77
C TYR A 93 9.32 -6.71 -5.95
N ARG A 94 10.04 -6.96 -7.05
CA ARG A 94 9.98 -6.18 -8.29
C ARG A 94 8.63 -6.33 -8.99
N GLU A 95 8.14 -7.56 -9.07
CA GLU A 95 6.89 -7.94 -9.75
C GLU A 95 5.65 -7.72 -8.87
N GLY A 96 5.77 -7.86 -7.56
CA GLY A 96 4.66 -7.88 -6.62
C GLY A 96 4.19 -9.31 -6.31
N PHE A 97 3.53 -9.48 -5.18
CA PHE A 97 3.05 -10.79 -4.74
C PHE A 97 1.86 -10.66 -3.79
N GLY A 98 1.08 -11.74 -3.67
CA GLY A 98 -0.14 -11.78 -2.87
C GLY A 98 -1.39 -11.37 -3.65
N SER A 99 -2.42 -10.98 -2.92
CA SER A 99 -3.71 -10.59 -3.49
C SER A 99 -4.15 -9.22 -2.95
N PRO A 100 -4.62 -8.29 -3.81
CA PRO A 100 -5.17 -7.01 -3.37
C PRO A 100 -6.30 -7.14 -2.34
N GLN A 101 -7.06 -8.25 -2.37
CA GLN A 101 -8.14 -8.53 -1.42
C GLN A 101 -7.64 -9.07 -0.06
N GLY A 102 -6.35 -9.40 0.04
CA GLY A 102 -5.72 -9.96 1.24
C GLY A 102 -4.39 -9.27 1.59
N GLU A 103 -3.44 -10.05 2.08
CA GLU A 103 -2.06 -9.59 2.22
C GLU A 103 -1.38 -9.53 0.85
N HIS A 104 -0.62 -8.48 0.60
CA HIS A 104 0.11 -8.29 -0.65
C HIS A 104 1.20 -7.23 -0.56
N TRP A 105 2.05 -7.25 -1.59
CA TRP A 105 2.94 -6.17 -2.02
C TRP A 105 2.65 -5.86 -3.48
N LEU A 106 2.42 -4.59 -3.81
CA LEU A 106 2.04 -4.17 -5.17
C LEU A 106 3.14 -4.40 -6.22
N GLY A 107 4.40 -4.39 -5.80
CA GLY A 107 5.56 -4.51 -6.69
C GLY A 107 6.32 -3.20 -6.87
N ASN A 108 7.65 -3.26 -6.85
CA ASN A 108 8.51 -2.08 -6.95
C ASN A 108 8.39 -1.40 -8.31
N THR A 109 8.21 -2.18 -9.38
CA THR A 109 8.06 -1.63 -10.73
C THR A 109 6.79 -0.77 -10.83
N ALA A 110 5.68 -1.28 -10.29
CA ALA A 110 4.42 -0.54 -10.21
C ALA A 110 4.54 0.68 -9.31
N LEU A 111 5.19 0.55 -8.14
CA LEU A 111 5.38 1.64 -7.19
C LEU A 111 6.26 2.77 -7.75
N HIS A 112 7.33 2.43 -8.46
CA HIS A 112 8.14 3.39 -9.19
C HIS A 112 7.33 4.08 -10.28
N ALA A 113 6.61 3.32 -11.12
CA ALA A 113 5.78 3.89 -12.18
C ALA A 113 4.75 4.89 -11.62
N LEU A 114 4.07 4.53 -10.52
CA LEU A 114 3.12 5.39 -9.81
C LEU A 114 3.79 6.68 -9.35
N THR A 115 4.94 6.58 -8.69
CA THR A 115 5.57 7.72 -8.02
C THR A 115 6.54 8.53 -8.88
N SER A 116 6.82 8.08 -10.10
CA SER A 116 7.79 8.69 -11.02
C SER A 116 7.45 10.13 -11.39
N THR A 117 6.16 10.47 -11.46
CA THR A 117 5.67 11.80 -11.85
C THR A 117 4.75 12.39 -10.79
N GLY A 118 4.71 13.72 -10.68
CA GLY A 118 3.85 14.39 -9.69
C GLY A 118 4.34 14.25 -8.25
N GLN A 119 3.49 14.67 -7.30
CA GLN A 119 3.74 14.55 -5.87
C GLN A 119 2.79 13.53 -5.25
N HIS A 120 3.37 12.61 -4.48
CA HIS A 120 2.63 11.55 -3.81
C HIS A 120 2.78 11.66 -2.30
N GLN A 121 1.69 11.39 -1.61
CA GLN A 121 1.65 11.23 -0.17
C GLN A 121 1.68 9.74 0.17
N LEU A 122 2.54 9.36 1.11
CA LEU A 122 2.57 8.02 1.69
C LEU A 122 1.92 8.06 3.06
N ARG A 123 1.07 7.10 3.36
CA ARG A 123 0.48 6.90 4.69
C ARG A 123 0.75 5.48 5.14
N ILE A 124 1.26 5.35 6.36
CA ILE A 124 1.50 4.07 7.00
C ILE A 124 0.55 3.99 8.18
N GLU A 125 -0.25 2.93 8.22
CA GLU A 125 -1.17 2.64 9.31
C GLU A 125 -0.74 1.37 10.04
N LEU A 126 -0.78 1.45 11.37
CA LEU A 126 -0.48 0.39 12.31
C LEU A 126 -1.69 0.17 13.20
N GLU A 127 -2.12 -1.07 13.33
CA GLU A 127 -3.15 -1.49 14.29
C GLU A 127 -2.55 -2.58 15.20
N ASP A 128 -2.68 -2.40 16.51
CA ASP A 128 -2.26 -3.41 17.49
C ASP A 128 -3.39 -4.41 17.82
N TRP A 129 -3.09 -5.39 18.67
CA TRP A 129 -4.04 -6.42 19.09
C TRP A 129 -5.19 -5.89 19.97
N HIS A 130 -5.07 -4.68 20.50
CA HIS A 130 -6.13 -3.95 21.21
C HIS A 130 -6.92 -3.03 20.26
N GLN A 131 -6.77 -3.21 18.94
CA GLN A 131 -7.41 -2.43 17.88
C GLN A 131 -7.05 -0.93 17.94
N GLN A 132 -5.94 -0.57 18.59
CA GLN A 132 -5.46 0.80 18.62
C GLN A 132 -4.76 1.12 17.31
N LYS A 133 -5.29 2.14 16.62
CA LYS A 133 -4.75 2.60 15.35
C LYS A 133 -3.81 3.79 15.54
N ARG A 134 -2.65 3.72 14.90
CA ARG A 134 -1.68 4.81 14.77
C ARG A 134 -1.32 4.96 13.30
N HIS A 135 -0.93 6.16 12.90
CA HIS A 135 -0.50 6.41 11.54
C HIS A 135 0.62 7.42 11.46
N ALA A 136 1.42 7.31 10.40
CA ALA A 136 2.37 8.31 9.97
C ALA A 136 2.04 8.71 8.53
N THR A 137 2.26 9.98 8.19
CA THR A 137 1.99 10.49 6.84
C THR A 137 3.18 11.30 6.36
N TYR A 138 3.68 10.94 5.18
CA TYR A 138 4.80 11.59 4.52
C TYR A 138 4.29 12.29 3.28
N ASN A 139 4.45 13.61 3.25
CA ASN A 139 3.88 14.43 2.19
C ASN A 139 4.66 14.35 0.86
N ASN A 140 5.87 13.81 0.81
CA ASN A 140 6.58 13.71 -0.47
C ASN A 140 7.28 12.37 -0.53
N PHE A 141 6.73 11.46 -1.32
CA PHE A 141 7.26 10.12 -1.47
C PHE A 141 7.49 9.80 -2.94
N LYS A 142 8.70 9.31 -3.24
CA LYS A 142 9.08 8.80 -4.55
C LYS A 142 9.93 7.57 -4.40
N VAL A 143 9.74 6.62 -5.31
CA VAL A 143 10.62 5.46 -5.45
C VAL A 143 11.48 5.67 -6.67
N ALA A 144 12.79 5.51 -6.50
CA ALA A 144 13.78 5.57 -7.57
C ALA A 144 13.62 4.39 -8.56
N SER A 145 14.23 4.48 -9.73
CA SER A 145 14.19 3.37 -10.69
C SER A 145 15.07 2.21 -10.23
N GLU A 146 14.84 1.01 -10.76
CA GLU A 146 15.65 -0.17 -10.45
C GLU A 146 17.14 0.00 -10.80
N ALA A 147 17.47 0.81 -11.81
CA ALA A 147 18.86 1.11 -12.19
C ALA A 147 19.63 1.90 -11.12
N GLN A 148 18.94 2.45 -10.12
CA GLN A 148 19.52 3.22 -9.00
C GLN A 148 19.59 2.38 -7.71
N ARG A 149 19.40 1.06 -7.81
CA ARG A 149 19.51 0.10 -6.70
C ARG A 149 20.96 -0.10 -6.24
#